data_AF-A0A661P7Q2-F1
#
_entry.id   AF-A0A661P7Q2-F1
#
_cell.length_a   1.000
_cell.length_b   1.000
_cell.length_c   1.000
_cell.angle_alpha   90.00
_cell.angle_beta   90.00
_cell.angle_gamma   90.00
#
_symmetry.space_group_name_H-M   'P 1'
#
loop_
_entity.id
_entity.type
_entity.pdbx_description
1 polymer ?
#
loop_
_entity_poly.entity_id
_entity_poly.type
_entity_poly.pdbx_seq_one_letter_code
_entity_poly.pdbx_strand_id
1 'polypeptide(L)'
;MPHIIIELAVGKPDVWMQEKLESFIWVLDQNLRNNKLGHAEGKYYEGIITVKASGISLAETRSLVDTFTESMRKHGQRLIAHVREVKGKV
;
A
#
# COMPACT_ATOMS: atom_id res chain seq x y z
N MET A 1 -10.95 14.03 -6.81
CA MET A 1 -10.87 13.61 -5.40
C MET A 1 -9.42 13.36 -5.03
N PRO A 2 -8.98 13.70 -3.80
CA PRO A 2 -7.65 13.36 -3.32
C PRO A 2 -7.47 11.83 -3.29
N HIS A 3 -6.25 11.37 -3.51
CA HIS A 3 -5.87 9.97 -3.36
C HIS A 3 -4.53 9.87 -2.63
N ILE A 4 -4.31 8.75 -1.97
CA ILE A 4 -3.05 8.43 -1.30
C ILE A 4 -2.21 7.57 -2.23
N ILE A 5 -0.92 7.88 -2.30
CA ILE A 5 0.09 7.07 -2.94
C ILE A 5 0.95 6.43 -1.85
N ILE A 6 1.07 5.11 -1.90
CA ILE A 6 1.95 4.29 -1.06
C ILE A 6 3.03 3.74 -1.98
N GLU A 7 4.30 4.01 -1.68
CA GLU A 7 5.45 3.48 -2.40
C GLU A 7 6.22 2.57 -1.43
N LEU A 8 6.36 1.29 -1.79
CA LEU A 8 7.11 0.29 -1.04
C LEU A 8 8.33 -0.14 -1.87
N ALA A 9 9.53 0.22 -1.42
CA ALA A 9 10.76 -0.30 -2.02
C ALA A 9 11.01 -1.71 -1.51
N VAL A 10 10.95 -2.68 -2.43
CA VAL A 10 11.00 -4.13 -2.17
C VAL A 10 12.15 -4.81 -2.92
N GLY A 11 12.81 -4.12 -3.86
CA GLY A 11 13.89 -4.67 -4.67
C GLY A 11 13.39 -5.82 -5.56
N LYS A 12 14.07 -6.97 -5.54
CA LYS A 12 13.58 -8.20 -6.18
C LYS A 12 12.93 -9.07 -5.12
N PRO A 13 11.61 -8.93 -4.87
CA PRO A 13 10.93 -9.75 -3.87
C PRO A 13 10.98 -11.22 -4.27
N ASP A 14 11.14 -12.10 -3.28
CA ASP A 14 10.86 -13.52 -3.47
C ASP A 14 9.34 -13.76 -3.61
N VAL A 15 8.96 -14.99 -3.94
CA VAL A 15 7.56 -15.37 -4.15
C VAL A 15 6.70 -15.06 -2.92
N TRP A 16 7.20 -15.37 -1.73
CA TRP A 16 6.47 -15.14 -0.48
C TRP A 16 6.21 -13.64 -0.26
N MET A 17 7.22 -12.80 -0.46
CA MET A 17 7.12 -11.35 -0.36
C MET A 17 6.11 -10.81 -1.38
N GLN A 18 6.17 -11.29 -2.62
CA GLN A 18 5.23 -10.91 -3.67
C GLN A 18 3.78 -11.22 -3.26
N GLU A 19 3.52 -12.43 -2.76
CA GLU A 19 2.20 -12.83 -2.27
C GLU A 19 1.69 -11.93 -1.14
N LYS A 20 2.56 -11.51 -0.21
CA LYS A 20 2.17 -10.60 0.90
C LYS A 20 1.84 -9.20 0.40
N LEU A 21 2.58 -8.70 -0.58
CA LEU A 21 2.32 -7.40 -1.16
C LEU A 21 1.01 -7.39 -1.95
N GLU A 22 0.76 -8.43 -2.74
CA GLU A 22 -0.50 -8.61 -3.47
C GLU A 22 -1.68 -8.76 -2.51
N SER A 23 -1.52 -9.54 -1.43
CA SER A 23 -2.53 -9.70 -0.39
C SER A 23 -2.84 -8.38 0.32
N PHE A 24 -1.83 -7.57 0.64
CA PHE A 24 -2.01 -6.26 1.24
C PHE A 24 -2.86 -5.34 0.35
N ILE A 25 -2.55 -5.27 -0.94
CA ILE A 25 -3.30 -4.47 -1.92
C ILE A 25 -4.74 -4.97 -2.02
N TRP A 26 -4.93 -6.28 -2.13
CA TRP A 26 -6.25 -6.88 -2.23
C TRP A 26 -7.12 -6.60 -0.99
N VAL A 27 -6.58 -6.83 0.22
CA VAL A 27 -7.30 -6.57 1.47
C VAL A 27 -7.68 -5.09 1.57
N LEU A 28 -6.77 -4.18 1.22
CA LEU A 28 -7.06 -2.75 1.22
C LEU A 28 -8.20 -2.41 0.25
N ASP A 29 -8.14 -2.87 -1.00
CA ASP A 29 -9.18 -2.61 -2.00
C ASP A 29 -10.54 -3.19 -1.58
N GLN A 30 -10.58 -4.43 -1.08
CA GLN A 30 -11.81 -5.07 -0.63
C GLN A 30 -12.45 -4.31 0.54
N ASN A 31 -11.66 -3.87 1.53
CA ASN A 31 -12.19 -3.10 2.65
C ASN A 31 -12.77 -1.75 2.18
N LEU A 32 -12.08 -1.05 1.28
CA LEU A 32 -12.55 0.22 0.75
C LEU A 32 -13.86 0.05 -0.04
N ARG A 33 -13.95 -0.99 -0.88
CA ARG A 33 -15.15 -1.29 -1.66
C ARG A 33 -16.32 -1.72 -0.79
N ASN A 34 -16.09 -2.62 0.16
CA ASN A 34 -17.14 -3.14 1.05
C ASN A 34 -17.76 -2.04 1.92
N ASN A 35 -16.96 -1.05 2.32
CA ASN A 35 -17.43 0.11 3.08
C ASN A 35 -17.90 1.28 2.20
N LYS A 36 -17.91 1.11 0.86
CA LYS A 36 -18.27 2.17 -0.11
C LYS A 36 -17.45 3.46 0.05
N LEU A 37 -16.20 3.32 0.49
CA LEU A 37 -15.29 4.45 0.72
C LEU A 37 -14.51 4.80 -0.55
N GLY A 38 -14.11 3.79 -1.31
CA GLY A 38 -13.30 3.96 -2.51
C GLY A 38 -12.75 2.65 -3.06
N HIS A 39 -11.56 2.71 -3.63
CA HIS A 39 -10.83 1.57 -4.19
C HIS A 39 -9.32 1.77 -4.06
N ALA A 40 -8.58 0.68 -4.16
CA ALA A 40 -7.13 0.68 -4.26
C ALA A 40 -6.63 -0.16 -5.44
N GLU A 41 -5.53 0.27 -6.04
CA GLU A 41 -4.86 -0.45 -7.12
C GLU A 41 -3.35 -0.37 -6.93
N GLY A 42 -2.64 -1.48 -7.21
CA GLY A 42 -1.20 -1.57 -7.05
C GLY A 42 -0.51 -1.95 -8.35
N LYS A 43 0.68 -1.38 -8.58
CA LYS A 43 1.55 -1.73 -9.70
C LYS A 43 2.98 -1.92 -9.21
N TYR A 44 3.61 -3.01 -9.64
CA TYR A 44 5.03 -3.24 -9.44
C TYR A 44 5.83 -2.72 -10.64
N TYR A 45 6.88 -1.94 -10.37
CA TYR A 45 7.82 -1.47 -11.39
C TYR A 45 9.21 -1.27 -10.76
N GLU A 46 10.24 -1.88 -11.37
CA GLU A 46 11.66 -1.72 -10.98
C GLU A 46 11.94 -1.85 -9.47
N GLY A 47 11.29 -2.82 -8.81
CA GLY A 47 11.50 -3.07 -7.38
C GLY A 47 10.79 -2.11 -6.43
N ILE A 48 9.83 -1.35 -6.96
CA ILE A 48 8.93 -0.51 -6.19
C ILE A 48 7.50 -0.97 -6.46
N ILE A 49 6.74 -1.16 -5.39
CA ILE A 49 5.28 -1.27 -5.47
C ILE A 49 4.68 0.10 -5.19
N THR A 50 3.92 0.60 -6.16
CA THR A 50 3.13 1.81 -6.01
C THR A 50 1.67 1.43 -5.88
N VAL A 51 1.05 1.78 -4.76
CA VAL A 51 -0.38 1.59 -4.51
C VAL A 51 -1.05 2.95 -4.49
N LYS A 52 -2.10 3.10 -5.31
CA LYS A 52 -2.98 4.25 -5.31
C LYS A 52 -4.26 3.87 -4.59
N ALA A 53 -4.57 4.59 -3.50
CA ALA A 53 -5.76 4.34 -2.68
C ALA A 53 -6.64 5.59 -2.63
N SER A 54 -7.95 5.40 -2.75
CA SER A 54 -8.95 6.46 -2.65
C SER A 54 -9.94 6.13 -1.54
N GLY A 55 -10.51 7.16 -0.90
CA GLY A 55 -11.50 6.97 0.17
C GLY A 55 -10.91 6.68 1.55
N ILE A 56 -9.59 6.78 1.72
CA ILE A 56 -8.89 6.59 2.99
C ILE A 56 -8.02 7.81 3.30
N SER A 57 -7.95 8.20 4.57
CA SER A 57 -7.12 9.34 4.98
C SER A 57 -5.63 9.00 4.99
N LEU A 58 -4.79 10.03 4.96
CA LEU A 58 -3.34 9.87 5.09
C LEU A 58 -2.95 9.23 6.44
N ALA A 59 -3.65 9.57 7.52
CA ALA A 59 -3.36 9.05 8.86
C ALA A 59 -3.68 7.55 8.96
N GLU A 60 -4.84 7.13 8.48
CA GLU A 60 -5.22 5.71 8.44
C GLU A 60 -4.26 4.91 7.56
N THR A 61 -3.91 5.45 6.39
CA THR A 61 -2.98 4.78 5.48
C THR A 61 -1.60 4.59 6.10
N ARG A 62 -1.07 5.62 6.80
CA ARG A 62 0.21 5.51 7.51
C ARG A 62 0.17 4.42 8.57
N SER A 63 -0.89 4.39 9.39
CA SER A 63 -1.06 3.36 10.43
C SER A 63 -1.07 1.93 9.84
N LEU A 64 -1.78 1.74 8.73
CA LEU A 64 -1.81 0.44 8.03
C LEU A 64 -0.45 0.05 7.46
N VAL A 65 0.25 0.99 6.82
CA VAL A 65 1.58 0.77 6.24
C VAL A 65 2.62 0.49 7.34
N ASP A 66 2.56 1.20 8.47
CA ASP A 66 3.44 0.98 9.61
C ASP A 66 3.23 -0.44 10.18
N THR A 67 1.97 -0.85 10.37
CA THR A 67 1.62 -2.20 10.83
C THR A 67 2.13 -3.27 9.87
N PHE A 68 1.93 -3.07 8.56
CA PHE A 68 2.40 -3.99 7.54
C PHE A 68 3.93 -4.09 7.54
N THR A 69 4.64 -2.96 7.53
CA THR A 69 6.11 -2.94 7.52
C THR A 69 6.70 -3.55 8.80
N GLU A 70 6.05 -3.39 9.96
CA GLU A 70 6.46 -4.07 11.19
C GLU A 70 6.26 -5.58 11.10
N SER A 71 5.13 -6.05 10.56
CA SER A 71 4.89 -7.47 10.32
C SER A 71 5.97 -8.07 9.41
N MET A 72 6.29 -7.40 8.30
CA MET A 72 7.35 -7.85 7.39
C MET A 72 8.72 -7.91 8.08
N ARG A 73 9.03 -6.94 8.95
CA ARG A 73 10.26 -6.95 9.75
C ARG A 73 10.35 -8.17 10.67
N LYS A 74 9.25 -8.60 11.28
CA LYS A 74 9.20 -9.81 12.12
C LYS A 74 9.51 -11.08 11.32
N HIS A 75 9.27 -11.06 10.01
CA HIS A 75 9.63 -12.12 9.07
C HIS A 75 11.00 -11.91 8.39
N GLY A 76 11.85 -11.01 8.91
CA GLY A 76 13.20 -10.78 8.39
C GLY A 76 13.25 -9.90 7.14
N GLN A 77 12.12 -9.31 6.74
CA GLN A 77 12.02 -8.51 5.52
C GLN A 77 12.01 -7.02 5.85
N ARG A 78 12.88 -6.24 5.21
CA ARG A 78 12.99 -4.80 5.45
C ARG A 78 12.42 -4.04 4.26
N LEU A 79 11.27 -3.40 4.49
CA LEU A 79 10.61 -2.53 3.52
C LEU A 79 10.90 -1.06 3.85
N ILE A 80 11.15 -0.26 2.81
CA ILE A 80 11.14 1.19 2.93
C ILE A 80 9.81 1.66 2.35
N ALA A 81 9.01 2.32 3.17
CA ALA A 81 7.70 2.80 2.78
C ALA A 81 7.66 4.32 2.74
N HIS A 82 6.98 4.87 1.73
CA HIS A 82 6.68 6.28 1.61
C HIS A 82 5.18 6.45 1.33
N VAL A 83 4.52 7.30 2.12
CA VAL A 83 3.07 7.53 2.02
C VAL A 83 2.81 9.02 1.86
N ARG A 84 2.14 9.40 0.78
CA ARG A 84 1.82 10.80 0.46
C ARG A 84 0.40 10.98 -0.04
N GLU A 85 -0.21 12.09 0.32
CA GLU A 85 -1.48 12.52 -0.26
C GLU A 85 -1.24 13.32 -1.54
N VAL A 86 -1.98 13.00 -2.59
CA VAL A 86 -2.02 13.75 -3.83
C VAL A 86 -3.39 14.41 -3.94
N LYS A 87 -3.42 15.73 -3.78
CA LYS A 87 -4.62 16.53 -4.03
C LYS A 87 -4.86 16.57 -5.53
N GLY A 88 -6.03 16.12 -5.97
CA GLY A 88 -6.41 16.26 -7.39
C GLY A 88 -6.38 17.73 -7.78
N LYS A 89 -5.77 18.06 -8.92
CA LYS A 89 -5.96 19.39 -9.52
C LYS A 89 -7.45 19.55 -9.84
N VAL A 90 -8.05 20.63 -9.34
CA VAL A 90 -9.39 21.09 -9.75
C VAL A 90 -9.29 21.57 -11.19
#